data_AF-A0A526PN59-F1
#
_entry.id   AF-A0A526PN59-F1
#
_cell.length_a   1.000
_cell.length_b   1.000
_cell.length_c   1.000
_cell.angle_alpha   90.00
_cell.angle_beta   90.00
_cell.angle_gamma   90.00
#
_symmetry.space_group_name_H-M   'P 1'
#
loop_
_entity.id
_entity.type
_entity.pdbx_description
1 polymer ?
#
loop_
_entity_poly.entity_id
_entity_poly.type
_entity_poly.pdbx_seq_one_letter_code
_entity_poly.pdbx_strand_id
1 'polypeptide(L)'
;MFHLVLPWYFACRRGRPVFWCQGTSMHATIVALYQSREMLVTMDSREMGFDALLARILTELPGLSSELRKAARFLVDHPDEVALVSMRVLASRSEVTPTTFVRLARRLGFGDWAALRKPFEDRLRSGKAPFAARADALVRRRSEAIFAESLRTTVANLAAAEAVNGSEEIARACAILEKAQRIRVAGFRSCRAPAHALVYLCRMFRREITLLGGDGGAIEAELAALGKKEAVVAIGFSPYSRELGPVVEAAQRHRVPIVAIVDSMAAPIARHAQVVLRFSTDSPSFFPSVAAAMAIVEALAATMLARSGPAAAARVRETELELQAFGAYLPE
;
A
#
# COMPACT_ATOMS: atom_id res chain seq x y z
N MET A 1 -42.55 -35.50 32.52
CA MET A 1 -43.83 -35.08 31.89
C MET A 1 -43.49 -33.85 31.04
N PHE A 2 -43.49 -33.79 29.72
CA PHE A 2 -43.62 -34.72 28.59
C PHE A 2 -42.99 -34.01 27.37
N HIS A 3 -42.34 -34.75 26.47
CA HIS A 3 -41.84 -34.31 25.15
C HIS A 3 -42.98 -34.02 24.15
N LEU A 4 -42.74 -33.17 23.13
CA LEU A 4 -43.40 -33.10 21.80
C LEU A 4 -42.49 -32.22 20.90
N VAL A 5 -41.88 -32.58 19.77
CA VAL A 5 -42.16 -33.40 18.55
C VAL A 5 -43.21 -32.82 17.59
N LEU A 6 -42.70 -32.15 16.54
CA LEU A 6 -43.09 -31.92 15.12
C LEU A 6 -44.39 -32.56 14.58
N PRO A 7 -45.09 -32.01 13.52
CA PRO A 7 -44.51 -31.87 12.16
C PRO A 7 -45.09 -30.76 11.21
N TRP A 8 -44.32 -30.36 10.18
CA TRP A 8 -44.82 -29.61 9.01
C TRP A 8 -44.84 -30.49 7.76
N TYR A 9 -45.99 -30.49 7.08
CA TYR A 9 -46.35 -31.31 5.92
C TYR A 9 -45.88 -30.67 4.60
N PHE A 10 -45.32 -31.48 3.70
CA PHE A 10 -45.11 -31.14 2.29
C PHE A 10 -46.32 -31.63 1.47
N ALA A 11 -46.91 -30.76 0.65
CA ALA A 11 -47.84 -31.18 -0.41
C ALA A 11 -47.57 -30.37 -1.68
N CYS A 12 -47.37 -31.07 -2.80
CA CYS A 12 -47.08 -30.52 -4.11
C CYS A 12 -48.21 -30.92 -5.08
N ARG A 13 -48.79 -29.96 -5.82
CA ARG A 13 -49.55 -30.28 -7.05
C ARG A 13 -49.61 -29.10 -8.04
N ARG A 14 -49.15 -29.40 -9.27
CA ARG A 14 -49.28 -28.67 -10.55
C ARG A 14 -48.41 -27.41 -10.76
N GLY A 15 -47.11 -27.62 -10.89
CA GLY A 15 -46.38 -27.21 -12.11
C GLY A 15 -46.04 -25.73 -12.38
N ARG A 16 -46.41 -24.76 -11.55
CA ARG A 16 -45.84 -23.38 -11.56
C ARG A 16 -45.93 -22.76 -10.15
N PRO A 17 -44.86 -22.23 -9.57
CA PRO A 17 -44.98 -21.44 -8.35
C PRO A 17 -45.40 -20.00 -8.71
N VAL A 18 -46.62 -19.63 -8.31
CA VAL A 18 -47.01 -18.22 -8.09
C VAL A 18 -46.83 -17.97 -6.60
N PHE A 19 -45.90 -17.11 -6.22
CA PHE A 19 -45.74 -16.67 -4.83
C PHE A 19 -46.28 -15.24 -4.68
N TRP A 20 -47.34 -15.10 -3.89
CA TRP A 20 -47.70 -13.87 -3.21
C TRP A 20 -47.70 -14.15 -1.71
N CYS A 21 -46.70 -13.66 -0.99
CA CYS A 21 -46.88 -13.20 0.39
C CYS A 21 -45.69 -12.33 0.83
N GLN A 22 -46.04 -11.31 1.61
CA GLN A 22 -45.22 -10.21 2.09
C GLN A 22 -44.08 -10.66 3.00
N GLY A 23 -42.89 -10.07 2.81
CA GLY A 23 -41.70 -10.39 3.61
C GLY A 23 -40.40 -10.11 2.86
N THR A 24 -40.10 -8.83 2.64
CA THR A 24 -38.89 -8.33 1.98
C THR A 24 -37.68 -8.40 2.90
N SER A 25 -36.88 -9.48 2.84
CA SER A 25 -35.42 -9.39 3.06
C SER A 25 -34.62 -10.60 2.59
N MET A 26 -35.19 -11.82 2.55
CA MET A 26 -34.42 -13.01 2.19
C MET A 26 -34.39 -13.35 0.69
N HIS A 27 -35.45 -13.00 -0.06
CA HIS A 27 -35.50 -13.27 -1.50
C HIS A 27 -34.60 -12.33 -2.31
N ALA A 28 -34.37 -11.09 -1.85
CA ALA A 28 -33.47 -10.15 -2.51
C ALA A 28 -32.02 -10.65 -2.47
N THR A 29 -31.59 -11.28 -1.37
CA THR A 29 -30.22 -11.82 -1.22
C THR A 29 -30.01 -13.07 -2.09
N ILE A 30 -30.99 -13.96 -2.19
CA ILE A 30 -30.87 -15.17 -3.02
C ILE A 30 -30.96 -14.81 -4.51
N VAL A 31 -31.84 -13.90 -4.92
CA VAL A 31 -31.92 -13.43 -6.32
C VAL A 31 -30.70 -12.58 -6.68
N ALA A 32 -30.17 -11.75 -5.79
CA ALA A 32 -28.93 -11.00 -6.01
C ALA A 32 -27.70 -11.92 -6.07
N LEU A 33 -27.65 -12.99 -5.27
CA LEU A 33 -26.60 -14.02 -5.35
C LEU A 33 -26.72 -14.87 -6.62
N TYR A 34 -27.93 -15.15 -7.10
CA TYR A 34 -28.16 -15.89 -8.35
C TYR A 34 -27.87 -15.04 -9.59
N GLN A 35 -28.30 -13.78 -9.61
CA GLN A 35 -28.03 -12.82 -10.68
C GLN A 35 -26.55 -12.40 -10.71
N SER A 36 -25.88 -12.31 -9.56
CA SER A 36 -24.42 -12.14 -9.50
C SER A 36 -23.67 -13.38 -10.00
N ARG A 37 -24.26 -14.57 -9.86
CA ARG A 37 -23.71 -15.84 -10.37
C ARG A 37 -23.79 -15.93 -11.89
N GLU A 38 -24.87 -15.45 -12.51
CA GLU A 38 -25.00 -15.40 -13.97
C GLU A 38 -24.17 -14.26 -14.58
N MET A 39 -24.08 -13.10 -13.91
CA MET A 39 -23.31 -11.95 -14.40
C MET A 39 -21.78 -12.18 -14.38
N LEU A 40 -21.28 -13.05 -13.50
CA LEU A 40 -19.89 -13.52 -13.47
C LEU A 40 -19.57 -14.61 -14.51
N VAL A 41 -20.57 -15.16 -15.21
CA VAL A 41 -20.40 -16.29 -16.14
C VAL A 41 -20.38 -15.85 -17.61
N THR A 42 -20.65 -14.58 -17.92
CA THR A 42 -20.66 -14.05 -19.29
C THR A 42 -19.79 -12.80 -19.50
N MET A 43 -18.62 -12.74 -18.86
CA MET A 43 -17.53 -11.87 -19.35
C MET A 43 -16.62 -12.70 -20.26
N ASP A 44 -16.42 -12.25 -21.50
CA ASP A 44 -15.43 -12.84 -22.40
C ASP A 44 -14.08 -12.89 -21.67
N SER A 45 -13.47 -14.06 -21.56
CA SER A 45 -12.20 -14.26 -20.88
C SER A 45 -11.06 -13.46 -21.52
N ARG A 46 -11.29 -12.87 -22.70
CA ARG A 46 -10.41 -11.91 -23.37
C ARG A 46 -10.34 -10.51 -22.73
N GLU A 47 -11.29 -10.12 -21.87
CA GLU A 47 -11.35 -8.77 -21.27
C GLU A 47 -11.31 -8.75 -19.72
N MET A 48 -10.89 -9.85 -19.07
CA MET A 48 -10.82 -9.92 -17.61
C MET A 48 -9.61 -9.15 -17.06
N GLY A 49 -9.85 -8.02 -16.37
CA GLY A 49 -8.81 -7.24 -15.69
C GLY A 49 -8.19 -7.93 -14.47
N PHE A 50 -7.04 -7.44 -14.00
CA PHE A 50 -6.23 -8.06 -12.92
C PHE A 50 -7.02 -8.34 -11.63
N ASP A 51 -7.77 -7.36 -11.11
CA ASP A 51 -8.53 -7.53 -9.85
C ASP A 51 -9.68 -8.53 -10.00
N ALA A 52 -10.36 -8.54 -11.14
CA ALA A 52 -11.40 -9.51 -11.46
C ALA A 52 -10.81 -10.93 -11.57
N LEU A 53 -9.63 -11.06 -12.15
CA LEU A 53 -8.89 -12.32 -12.21
C LEU A 53 -8.48 -12.81 -10.82
N LEU A 54 -7.92 -11.95 -9.97
CA LEU A 54 -7.58 -12.32 -8.59
C LEU A 54 -8.81 -12.79 -7.81
N ALA A 55 -9.92 -12.04 -7.89
CA ALA A 55 -11.18 -12.42 -7.24
C ALA A 55 -11.68 -13.79 -7.72
N ARG A 56 -11.56 -14.07 -9.02
CA ARG A 56 -11.91 -15.37 -9.60
C ARG A 56 -11.01 -16.49 -9.09
N ILE A 57 -9.69 -16.26 -9.06
CA ILE A 57 -8.71 -17.23 -8.55
C ILE A 57 -9.02 -17.58 -7.09
N LEU A 58 -9.26 -16.57 -6.24
CA LEU A 58 -9.58 -16.76 -4.82
C LEU A 58 -10.90 -17.53 -4.61
N THR A 59 -11.89 -17.29 -5.47
CA THR A 59 -13.19 -17.98 -5.42
C THR A 59 -13.09 -19.45 -5.87
N GLU A 60 -12.30 -19.74 -6.91
CA GLU A 60 -12.09 -21.11 -7.40
C GLU A 60 -11.12 -21.91 -6.51
N LEU A 61 -10.25 -21.24 -5.74
CA LEU A 61 -9.16 -21.82 -4.96
C LEU A 61 -9.55 -23.08 -4.15
N PRO A 62 -10.70 -23.12 -3.44
CA PRO A 62 -11.12 -24.29 -2.66
C PRO A 62 -11.41 -25.53 -3.53
N GLY A 63 -11.87 -25.33 -4.77
CA GLY A 63 -12.25 -26.38 -5.71
C GLY A 63 -11.11 -26.88 -6.61
N LEU A 64 -9.91 -26.30 -6.51
CA LEU A 64 -8.75 -26.71 -7.29
C LEU A 64 -8.06 -27.94 -6.69
N SER A 65 -7.52 -28.82 -7.56
CA SER A 65 -6.63 -29.92 -7.16
C SER A 65 -5.35 -29.38 -6.49
N SER A 66 -4.60 -30.23 -5.78
CA SER A 66 -3.37 -29.84 -5.08
C SER A 66 -2.39 -29.06 -5.97
N GLU A 67 -2.08 -29.58 -7.16
CA GLU A 67 -1.17 -28.96 -8.12
C GLU A 67 -1.71 -27.65 -8.70
N LEU A 68 -3.00 -27.59 -9.05
CA LEU A 68 -3.61 -26.35 -9.54
C LEU A 68 -3.70 -25.29 -8.45
N ARG A 69 -3.90 -25.70 -7.20
CA ARG A 69 -3.96 -24.81 -6.04
C ARG A 69 -2.60 -24.19 -5.72
N LYS A 70 -1.51 -24.97 -5.82
CA LYS A 70 -0.13 -24.45 -5.71
C LYS A 70 0.14 -23.38 -6.77
N ALA A 71 -0.17 -23.69 -8.04
CA ALA A 71 -0.02 -22.75 -9.13
C ALA A 71 -0.87 -21.48 -8.93
N ALA A 72 -2.14 -21.63 -8.52
CA ALA A 72 -3.05 -20.52 -8.28
C ALA A 72 -2.61 -19.62 -7.12
N ARG A 73 -2.15 -20.19 -6.01
CA ARG A 73 -1.56 -19.42 -4.89
C ARG A 73 -0.34 -18.64 -5.35
N PHE A 74 0.55 -19.26 -6.10
CA PHE A 74 1.72 -18.58 -6.64
C PHE A 74 1.35 -17.35 -7.50
N LEU A 75 0.29 -17.44 -8.32
CA LEU A 75 -0.18 -16.29 -9.10
C LEU A 75 -0.66 -15.12 -8.21
N VAL A 76 -1.32 -15.43 -7.09
CA VAL A 76 -1.82 -14.44 -6.14
C VAL A 76 -0.68 -13.82 -5.33
N ASP A 77 0.26 -14.64 -4.90
CA ASP A 77 1.34 -14.25 -3.99
C ASP A 77 2.49 -13.53 -4.73
N HIS A 78 2.69 -13.83 -6.02
CA HIS A 78 3.82 -13.32 -6.83
C HIS A 78 3.39 -12.69 -8.18
N PRO A 79 2.46 -11.72 -8.21
CA PRO A 79 1.85 -11.24 -9.45
C PRO A 79 2.85 -10.54 -10.40
N ASP A 80 3.88 -9.88 -9.88
CA ASP A 80 4.90 -9.22 -10.71
C ASP A 80 5.82 -10.24 -11.38
N GLU A 81 6.15 -11.33 -10.68
CA GLU A 81 6.97 -12.41 -11.25
C GLU A 81 6.25 -13.09 -12.41
N VAL A 82 4.93 -13.29 -12.28
CA VAL A 82 4.07 -13.85 -13.33
C VAL A 82 4.19 -13.06 -14.63
N ALA A 83 4.27 -11.72 -14.53
CA ALA A 83 4.44 -10.82 -15.67
C ALA A 83 5.86 -10.82 -16.27
N LEU A 84 6.88 -11.18 -15.48
CA LEU A 84 8.29 -10.97 -15.82
C LEU A 84 9.05 -12.22 -16.28
N VAL A 85 8.83 -13.38 -15.66
CA VAL A 85 9.68 -14.57 -15.90
C VAL A 85 8.97 -15.63 -16.72
N SER A 86 9.70 -16.55 -17.34
CA SER A 86 9.10 -17.60 -18.18
C SER A 86 8.23 -18.58 -17.38
N MET A 87 7.23 -19.19 -18.03
CA MET A 87 6.37 -20.21 -17.42
C MET A 87 7.17 -21.38 -16.81
N ARG A 88 8.35 -21.71 -17.38
CA ARG A 88 9.23 -22.75 -16.85
C ARG A 88 9.84 -22.36 -15.49
N VAL A 89 10.21 -21.09 -15.34
CA VAL A 89 10.74 -20.56 -14.06
C VAL A 89 9.64 -20.51 -13.01
N LEU A 90 8.45 -20.03 -13.38
CA LEU A 90 7.28 -20.03 -12.49
C LEU A 90 6.96 -21.43 -11.98
N ALA A 91 6.91 -22.41 -12.89
CA ALA A 91 6.67 -23.81 -12.56
C ALA A 91 7.68 -24.37 -11.55
N SER A 92 8.97 -24.09 -11.77
CA SER A 92 10.02 -24.48 -10.84
C SER A 92 9.85 -23.84 -9.46
N ARG A 93 9.48 -22.55 -9.39
CA ARG A 93 9.34 -21.81 -8.13
C ARG A 93 8.07 -22.16 -7.36
N SER A 94 7.01 -22.54 -8.07
CA SER A 94 5.76 -22.97 -7.46
C SER A 94 5.71 -24.49 -7.20
N GLU A 95 6.81 -25.21 -7.45
CA GLU A 95 6.91 -26.68 -7.31
C GLU A 95 5.83 -27.45 -8.10
N VAL A 96 5.57 -27.01 -9.34
CA VAL A 96 4.64 -27.66 -10.28
C VAL A 96 5.27 -27.78 -11.66
N THR A 97 4.54 -28.34 -12.62
CA THR A 97 4.99 -28.42 -14.02
C THR A 97 4.44 -27.27 -14.87
N PRO A 98 5.10 -26.87 -15.98
CA PRO A 98 4.58 -25.84 -16.87
C PRO A 98 3.18 -26.15 -17.42
N THR A 99 2.85 -27.43 -17.61
CA THR A 99 1.52 -27.87 -18.06
C THR A 99 0.44 -27.64 -17.01
N THR A 100 0.80 -27.56 -15.71
CA THR A 100 -0.12 -27.17 -14.64
C THR A 100 -0.64 -25.75 -14.85
N PHE A 101 0.20 -24.79 -15.27
CA PHE A 101 -0.23 -23.42 -15.57
C PHE A 101 -1.15 -23.33 -16.79
N VAL A 102 -0.89 -24.12 -17.84
CA VAL A 102 -1.78 -24.21 -19.01
C VAL A 102 -3.16 -24.77 -18.60
N ARG A 103 -3.18 -25.80 -17.75
CA ARG A 103 -4.42 -26.37 -17.22
C ARG A 103 -5.16 -25.37 -16.31
N LEU A 104 -4.43 -24.60 -15.51
CA LEU A 104 -5.00 -23.54 -14.67
C LEU A 104 -5.63 -22.43 -15.52
N ALA A 105 -4.96 -21.97 -16.58
CA ALA A 105 -5.51 -20.99 -17.51
C ALA A 105 -6.85 -21.45 -18.10
N ARG A 106 -6.91 -22.69 -18.61
CA ARG A 106 -8.16 -23.28 -19.11
C ARG A 106 -9.23 -23.41 -18.03
N ARG A 107 -8.84 -23.80 -16.81
CA ARG A 107 -9.76 -23.90 -15.67
C ARG A 107 -10.38 -22.55 -15.28
N LEU A 108 -9.62 -21.46 -15.46
CA LEU A 108 -10.07 -20.10 -15.21
C LEU A 108 -10.78 -19.45 -16.42
N GLY A 109 -10.99 -20.20 -17.50
CA GLY A 109 -11.70 -19.74 -18.69
C GLY A 109 -10.83 -19.09 -19.77
N PHE A 110 -9.51 -19.03 -19.60
CA PHE A 110 -8.58 -18.47 -20.59
C PHE A 110 -8.21 -19.50 -21.66
N GLY A 111 -8.00 -19.04 -22.90
CA GLY A 111 -7.62 -19.90 -24.01
C GLY A 111 -6.24 -20.54 -23.84
N ASP A 112 -5.30 -19.79 -23.26
CA ASP A 112 -3.93 -20.22 -23.01
C ASP A 112 -3.27 -19.46 -21.85
N TRP A 113 -2.01 -19.81 -21.59
CA TRP A 113 -1.20 -19.15 -20.57
C TRP A 113 -0.94 -17.66 -20.88
N ALA A 114 -0.75 -17.30 -22.15
CA ALA A 114 -0.47 -15.91 -22.52
C ALA A 114 -1.67 -15.00 -22.21
N ALA A 115 -2.88 -15.46 -22.51
CA ALA A 115 -4.12 -14.78 -22.16
C ALA A 115 -4.30 -14.64 -20.64
N LEU A 116 -4.01 -15.70 -19.86
CA LEU A 116 -4.05 -15.63 -18.39
C LEU A 116 -2.98 -14.67 -17.82
N ARG A 117 -1.81 -14.59 -18.45
CA ARG A 117 -0.68 -13.74 -18.03
C ARG A 117 -0.91 -12.26 -18.35
N LYS A 118 -1.67 -11.96 -19.40
CA LYS A 118 -1.88 -10.60 -19.92
C LYS A 118 -2.34 -9.59 -18.85
N PRO A 119 -3.29 -9.89 -17.93
CA PRO A 119 -3.69 -8.95 -16.89
C PRO A 119 -2.57 -8.63 -15.90
N PHE A 120 -1.65 -9.56 -15.64
CA PHE A 120 -0.45 -9.33 -14.81
C PHE A 120 0.52 -8.38 -15.53
N GLU A 121 0.75 -8.58 -16.82
CA GLU A 121 1.60 -7.70 -17.64
C GLU A 121 1.03 -6.29 -17.76
N ASP A 122 -0.29 -6.17 -17.93
CA ASP A 122 -0.96 -4.88 -18.03
C ASP A 122 -0.93 -4.11 -16.71
N ARG A 123 -1.06 -4.81 -15.57
CA ARG A 123 -0.82 -4.21 -14.23
C ARG A 123 0.61 -3.71 -14.10
N LEU A 124 1.60 -4.51 -14.50
CA LEU A 124 3.00 -4.10 -14.44
C LEU A 124 3.30 -2.90 -15.33
N ARG A 125 2.66 -2.83 -16.51
CA ARG A 125 2.83 -1.73 -17.47
C ARG A 125 2.13 -0.45 -17.00
N SER A 126 0.94 -0.56 -16.42
CA SER A 126 0.17 0.59 -15.94
C SER A 126 0.86 1.32 -14.78
N GLY A 127 1.70 0.63 -14.00
CA GLY A 127 2.59 1.25 -13.01
C GLY A 127 3.54 2.31 -13.58
N LYS A 128 3.84 2.27 -14.90
CA LYS A 128 4.68 3.25 -15.61
C LYS A 128 3.90 4.23 -16.47
N ALA A 129 2.56 4.16 -16.49
CA ALA A 129 1.74 5.04 -17.30
C ALA A 129 1.72 6.47 -16.72
N PRO A 130 1.71 7.52 -17.58
CA PRO A 130 1.51 8.90 -17.13
C PRO A 130 0.20 9.05 -16.33
N PHE A 131 0.17 10.00 -15.39
CA PHE A 131 -1.02 10.24 -14.56
C PHE A 131 -2.28 10.50 -15.39
N ALA A 132 -2.17 11.21 -16.52
CA ALA A 132 -3.29 11.45 -17.42
C ALA A 132 -3.90 10.14 -17.96
N ALA A 133 -3.07 9.20 -18.42
CA ALA A 133 -3.55 7.92 -18.94
C ALA A 133 -4.21 7.06 -17.83
N ARG A 134 -3.66 7.11 -16.60
CA ARG A 134 -4.26 6.43 -15.44
C ARG A 134 -5.59 7.09 -15.03
N ALA A 135 -5.68 8.41 -15.08
CA ALA A 135 -6.91 9.16 -14.81
C ALA A 135 -7.99 8.81 -15.84
N ASP A 136 -7.66 8.80 -17.13
CA ASP A 136 -8.60 8.41 -18.19
C ASP A 136 -9.10 6.97 -17.99
N ALA A 137 -8.21 6.04 -17.64
CA ALA A 137 -8.59 4.66 -17.34
C ALA A 137 -9.52 4.57 -16.12
N LEU A 138 -9.23 5.35 -15.08
CA LEU A 138 -10.04 5.39 -13.86
C LEU A 138 -11.44 5.99 -14.12
N VAL A 139 -11.52 7.07 -14.91
CA VAL A 139 -12.80 7.67 -15.32
C VAL A 139 -13.61 6.70 -16.18
N ARG A 140 -12.98 5.99 -17.11
CA ARG A 140 -13.65 4.96 -17.94
C ARG A 140 -14.18 3.79 -17.11
N ARG A 141 -13.51 3.43 -16.02
CA ARG A 141 -13.92 2.34 -15.14
C ARG A 141 -15.30 2.56 -14.51
N ARG A 142 -15.69 3.83 -14.27
CA ARG A 142 -17.00 4.23 -13.70
C ARG A 142 -17.49 3.33 -12.56
N SER A 143 -16.60 3.00 -11.62
CA SER A 143 -16.88 2.01 -10.58
C SER A 143 -16.47 2.53 -9.20
N GLU A 144 -17.40 2.48 -8.25
CA GLU A 144 -17.16 2.81 -6.84
C GLU A 144 -16.30 1.75 -6.11
N ALA A 145 -16.14 0.56 -6.71
CA ALA A 145 -15.28 -0.49 -6.17
C ALA A 145 -13.82 -0.05 -5.96
N ILE A 146 -13.40 1.03 -6.64
CA ILE A 146 -12.09 1.66 -6.47
C ILE A 146 -11.78 2.02 -5.02
N PHE A 147 -12.79 2.40 -4.23
CA PHE A 147 -12.58 2.78 -2.83
C PHE A 147 -12.04 1.59 -2.03
N ALA A 148 -12.75 0.45 -2.07
CA ALA A 148 -12.35 -0.76 -1.37
C ALA A 148 -11.03 -1.33 -1.90
N GLU A 149 -10.74 -1.20 -3.20
CA GLU A 149 -9.47 -1.60 -3.80
C GLU A 149 -8.30 -0.72 -3.35
N SER A 150 -8.51 0.59 -3.23
CA SER A 150 -7.51 1.54 -2.75
C SER A 150 -7.12 1.25 -1.29
N LEU A 151 -8.11 0.93 -0.45
CA LEU A 151 -7.86 0.52 0.93
C LEU A 151 -7.10 -0.82 1.00
N ARG A 152 -7.51 -1.84 0.24
CA ARG A 152 -6.80 -3.12 0.18
C ARG A 152 -5.36 -2.97 -0.31
N THR A 153 -5.13 -2.16 -1.34
CA THR A 153 -3.79 -1.86 -1.84
C THR A 153 -2.95 -1.13 -0.80
N THR A 154 -3.56 -0.23 -0.04
CA THR A 154 -2.88 0.46 1.07
C THR A 154 -2.45 -0.53 2.15
N VAL A 155 -3.32 -1.45 2.56
CA VAL A 155 -2.97 -2.53 3.50
C VAL A 155 -1.80 -3.36 2.98
N ALA A 156 -1.80 -3.73 1.69
CA ALA A 156 -0.69 -4.45 1.08
C ALA A 156 0.61 -3.64 1.08
N ASN A 157 0.56 -2.33 0.82
CA ASN A 157 1.73 -1.45 0.89
C ASN A 157 2.30 -1.36 2.32
N LEU A 158 1.45 -1.34 3.34
CA LEU A 158 1.86 -1.33 4.74
C LEU A 158 2.54 -2.65 5.12
N ALA A 159 1.94 -3.78 4.76
CA ALA A 159 2.54 -5.10 5.00
C ALA A 159 3.90 -5.25 4.28
N ALA A 160 4.00 -4.75 3.04
CA ALA A 160 5.25 -4.74 2.30
C ALA A 160 6.31 -3.87 2.99
N ALA A 161 5.93 -2.68 3.48
CA ALA A 161 6.82 -1.79 4.23
C ALA A 161 7.31 -2.43 5.54
N GLU A 162 6.45 -3.10 6.29
CA GLU A 162 6.84 -3.85 7.50
C GLU A 162 7.85 -4.95 7.17
N ALA A 163 7.57 -5.77 6.15
CA ALA A 163 8.40 -6.90 5.77
C ALA A 163 9.83 -6.51 5.31
N VAL A 164 9.99 -5.32 4.71
CA VAL A 164 11.26 -4.88 4.12
C VAL A 164 12.13 -4.01 5.03
N ASN A 165 11.59 -3.52 6.15
CA ASN A 165 12.29 -2.64 7.08
C ASN A 165 12.49 -3.36 8.43
N GLY A 166 13.68 -3.91 8.62
CA GLY A 166 14.03 -4.63 9.83
C GLY A 166 14.19 -3.73 11.05
N SER A 167 14.12 -4.35 12.24
CA SER A 167 14.33 -3.66 13.52
C SER A 167 15.73 -3.03 13.62
N GLU A 168 16.74 -3.63 12.98
CA GLU A 168 18.09 -3.09 12.94
C GLU A 168 18.18 -1.79 12.14
N GLU A 169 17.58 -1.73 10.94
CA GLU A 169 17.50 -0.50 10.15
C GLU A 169 16.81 0.62 10.93
N ILE A 170 15.68 0.32 11.56
CA ILE A 170 14.92 1.28 12.37
C ILE A 170 15.76 1.76 13.55
N ALA A 171 16.44 0.87 14.26
CA ALA A 171 17.31 1.24 15.38
C ALA A 171 18.48 2.13 14.94
N ARG A 172 19.10 1.83 13.79
CA ARG A 172 20.17 2.67 13.21
C ARG A 172 19.64 4.04 12.80
N ALA A 173 18.46 4.12 12.19
CA ALA A 173 17.82 5.39 11.83
C ALA A 173 17.58 6.24 13.08
N CYS A 174 16.97 5.67 14.13
CA CYS A 174 16.72 6.36 15.39
C CYS A 174 18.04 6.84 16.02
N ALA A 175 19.08 6.00 16.07
CA ALA A 175 20.37 6.38 16.64
C ALA A 175 21.05 7.55 15.92
N ILE A 176 20.90 7.66 14.59
CA ILE A 176 21.39 8.82 13.82
C ILE A 176 20.61 10.08 14.21
N LEU A 177 19.27 10.00 14.22
CA LEU A 177 18.39 11.13 14.47
C LEU A 177 18.46 11.62 15.92
N GLU A 178 18.62 10.71 16.89
CA GLU A 178 18.79 11.01 18.31
C GLU A 178 20.07 11.81 18.58
N LYS A 179 21.19 11.42 17.94
CA LYS A 179 22.50 12.05 18.10
C LYS A 179 22.60 13.44 17.44
N ALA A 180 21.78 13.72 16.44
CA ALA A 180 21.74 15.04 15.83
C ALA A 180 21.34 16.09 16.87
N GLN A 181 21.81 17.32 16.72
CA GLN A 181 21.26 18.48 17.43
C GLN A 181 20.01 18.99 16.72
N ARG A 182 20.06 19.09 15.38
CA ARG A 182 18.91 19.49 14.55
C ARG A 182 18.64 18.46 13.46
N ILE A 183 17.37 18.16 13.23
CA ILE A 183 16.92 17.27 12.15
C ILE A 183 16.32 18.13 11.03
N ARG A 184 16.78 17.93 9.80
CA ARG A 184 16.27 18.57 8.59
C ARG A 184 15.47 17.56 7.79
N VAL A 185 14.19 17.81 7.55
CA VAL A 185 13.33 16.89 6.81
C VAL A 185 13.12 17.43 5.39
N ALA A 186 13.45 16.64 4.38
CA ALA A 186 13.26 16.94 2.97
C ALA A 186 12.17 16.04 2.39
N GLY A 187 11.11 16.65 1.89
CA GLY A 187 10.08 15.97 1.11
C GLY A 187 9.36 16.99 0.24
N PHE A 188 9.29 16.70 -1.06
CA PHE A 188 8.77 17.62 -2.06
C PHE A 188 7.58 17.00 -2.79
N ARG A 189 6.72 17.85 -3.35
CA ARG A 189 5.47 17.42 -4.03
C ARG A 189 4.65 16.50 -3.11
N SER A 190 4.29 15.30 -3.56
CA SER A 190 3.53 14.32 -2.78
C SER A 190 4.22 13.88 -1.48
N CYS A 191 5.56 13.86 -1.46
CA CYS A 191 6.33 13.53 -0.24
C CYS A 191 6.37 14.69 0.78
N ARG A 192 5.81 15.86 0.45
CA ARG A 192 5.69 16.97 1.41
C ARG A 192 4.78 16.61 2.60
N ALA A 193 3.72 15.83 2.36
CA ALA A 193 2.80 15.40 3.40
C ALA A 193 3.47 14.53 4.49
N PRO A 194 4.12 13.40 4.17
CA PRO A 194 4.83 12.61 5.19
C PRO A 194 6.02 13.38 5.81
N ALA A 195 6.71 14.25 5.06
CA ALA A 195 7.78 15.08 5.62
C ALA A 195 7.25 16.07 6.66
N HIS A 196 6.13 16.74 6.38
CA HIS A 196 5.48 17.64 7.32
C HIS A 196 4.93 16.89 8.54
N ALA A 197 4.32 15.72 8.34
CA ALA A 197 3.82 14.89 9.44
C ALA A 197 4.94 14.47 10.41
N LEU A 198 6.10 14.06 9.88
CA LEU A 198 7.27 13.75 10.72
C LEU A 198 7.69 14.96 11.57
N VAL A 199 7.79 16.13 10.94
CA VAL A 199 8.13 17.38 11.64
C VAL A 199 7.11 17.70 12.73
N TYR A 200 5.82 17.60 12.42
CA TYR A 200 4.73 17.84 13.35
C TYR A 200 4.79 16.90 14.57
N LEU A 201 4.86 15.60 14.33
CA LEU A 201 4.89 14.58 15.39
C LEU A 201 6.13 14.74 16.29
N CYS A 202 7.31 14.92 15.70
CA CYS A 202 8.53 15.07 16.47
C CYS A 202 8.57 16.37 17.27
N ARG A 203 7.91 17.45 16.83
CA ARG A 203 7.88 18.73 17.56
C ARG A 203 7.25 18.62 18.95
N MET A 204 6.38 17.64 19.18
CA MET A 204 5.80 17.37 20.49
C MET A 204 6.84 17.01 21.56
N PHE A 205 7.98 16.43 21.17
CA PHE A 205 9.03 16.04 22.12
C PHE A 205 10.43 16.57 21.78
N ARG A 206 10.59 17.18 20.59
CA ARG A 206 11.86 17.66 20.06
C ARG A 206 11.66 18.91 19.20
N ARG A 207 12.05 20.07 19.74
CA ARG A 207 11.89 21.38 19.07
C ARG A 207 12.76 21.55 17.81
N GLU A 208 13.96 20.97 17.84
CA GLU A 208 14.98 21.13 16.79
C GLU A 208 14.76 20.18 15.59
N ILE A 209 13.58 20.27 14.98
CA ILE A 209 13.24 19.60 13.71
C ILE A 209 12.53 20.58 12.77
N THR A 210 13.04 20.68 11.54
CA THR A 210 12.58 21.66 10.55
C THR A 210 12.37 21.02 9.19
N LEU A 211 11.40 21.55 8.45
CA LEU A 211 11.10 21.14 7.09
C LEU A 211 11.92 21.99 6.12
N LEU A 212 12.66 21.36 5.21
CA LEU A 212 13.43 22.07 4.20
C LEU A 212 12.52 22.63 3.11
N GLY A 213 12.82 23.84 2.65
CA GLY A 213 11.97 24.59 1.73
C GLY A 213 10.61 24.90 2.34
N GLY A 214 10.57 25.14 3.65
CA GLY A 214 9.40 25.66 4.36
C GLY A 214 9.00 27.04 3.85
N ASP A 215 10.00 27.89 3.62
CA ASP A 215 9.86 29.34 3.56
C ASP A 215 9.80 29.89 2.12
N GLY A 216 9.26 29.12 1.17
CA GLY A 216 8.87 29.64 -0.15
C GLY A 216 10.01 30.17 -1.04
N GLY A 217 11.21 29.59 -0.96
CA GLY A 217 12.33 29.95 -1.85
C GLY A 217 13.70 30.11 -1.17
N ALA A 218 13.81 29.78 0.12
CA ALA A 218 15.07 29.89 0.88
C ALA A 218 15.86 28.58 0.99
N ILE A 219 15.53 27.55 0.20
CA ILE A 219 16.12 26.22 0.39
C ILE A 219 17.64 26.23 0.17
N GLU A 220 18.15 27.02 -0.77
CA GLU A 220 19.59 27.15 -1.03
C GLU A 220 20.33 27.69 0.20
N ALA A 221 19.76 28.69 0.88
CA ALA A 221 20.32 29.25 2.11
C ALA A 221 20.23 28.26 3.27
N GLU A 222 19.11 27.54 3.41
CA GLU A 222 18.96 26.47 4.40
C GLU A 222 20.00 25.35 4.19
N LEU A 223 20.23 24.96 2.93
CA LEU A 223 21.22 23.94 2.56
C LEU A 223 22.65 24.42 2.78
N ALA A 224 22.95 25.68 2.47
CA ALA A 224 24.26 26.29 2.76
C ALA A 224 24.56 26.35 4.26
N ALA A 225 23.51 26.43 5.10
CA ALA A 225 23.61 26.46 6.55
C ALA A 225 23.62 25.06 7.22
N LEU A 226 23.69 23.96 6.45
CA LEU A 226 23.77 22.61 7.00
C LEU A 226 25.01 22.43 7.89
N GLY A 227 24.78 21.96 9.11
CA GLY A 227 25.80 21.85 10.15
C GLY A 227 26.26 20.41 10.42
N LYS A 228 27.52 20.24 10.85
CA LYS A 228 28.12 18.92 11.15
C LYS A 228 27.44 18.12 12.28
N LYS A 229 26.59 18.76 13.08
CA LYS A 229 25.82 18.13 14.17
C LYS A 229 24.35 17.91 13.77
N GLU A 230 24.01 18.01 12.49
CA GLU A 230 22.65 17.79 12.02
C GLU A 230 22.47 16.39 11.45
N ALA A 231 21.24 16.02 11.15
CA ALA A 231 20.91 14.86 10.31
C ALA A 231 19.80 15.26 9.33
N VAL A 232 19.79 14.63 8.17
CA VAL A 232 18.74 14.81 7.15
C VAL A 232 17.85 13.58 7.10
N VAL A 233 16.53 13.76 7.14
CA VAL A 233 15.56 12.75 6.71
C VAL A 233 15.08 13.15 5.33
N ALA A 234 15.24 12.29 4.32
CA ALA A 234 14.86 12.61 2.97
C ALA A 234 13.89 11.58 2.38
N ILE A 235 12.73 12.06 1.94
CA ILE A 235 11.59 11.25 1.52
C ILE A 235 11.34 11.48 0.03
N GLY A 236 11.29 10.39 -0.75
CA GLY A 236 11.07 10.49 -2.19
C GLY A 236 10.77 9.16 -2.84
N PHE A 237 10.06 9.18 -3.96
CA PHE A 237 9.84 8.00 -4.81
C PHE A 237 9.95 8.37 -6.28
N SER A 238 10.06 7.37 -7.17
CA SER A 238 10.19 7.58 -8.60
C SER A 238 8.87 8.04 -9.26
N PRO A 239 8.88 9.09 -10.11
CA PRO A 239 10.03 9.92 -10.46
C PRO A 239 10.44 10.87 -9.33
N TYR A 240 11.72 10.86 -8.97
CA TYR A 240 12.23 11.64 -7.85
C TYR A 240 12.20 13.14 -8.12
N SER A 241 11.82 13.90 -7.09
CA SER A 241 11.85 15.35 -7.12
C SER A 241 13.27 15.88 -7.31
N ARG A 242 13.47 16.80 -8.26
CA ARG A 242 14.80 17.38 -8.59
C ARG A 242 15.47 18.03 -7.39
N GLU A 243 14.66 18.61 -6.52
CA GLU A 243 15.04 19.31 -5.29
C GLU A 243 15.75 18.38 -4.29
N LEU A 244 15.57 17.05 -4.38
CA LEU A 244 16.33 16.09 -3.58
C LEU A 244 17.82 16.05 -3.95
N GLY A 245 18.19 16.39 -5.19
CA GLY A 245 19.58 16.40 -5.64
C GLY A 245 20.44 17.38 -4.82
N PRO A 246 20.12 18.69 -4.80
CA PRO A 246 20.83 19.67 -3.98
C PRO A 246 20.86 19.33 -2.48
N VAL A 247 19.80 18.71 -1.94
CA VAL A 247 19.76 18.25 -0.54
C VAL A 247 20.85 17.22 -0.28
N VAL A 248 20.97 16.22 -1.15
CA VAL A 248 21.99 15.17 -1.04
C VAL A 248 23.39 15.75 -1.20
N GLU A 249 23.61 16.59 -2.21
CA GLU A 249 24.90 17.23 -2.45
C GLU A 249 25.36 18.06 -1.24
N ALA A 250 24.46 18.86 -0.66
CA ALA A 250 24.76 19.66 0.51
C ALA A 250 25.06 18.76 1.74
N ALA A 251 24.23 17.74 2.00
CA ALA A 251 24.48 16.81 3.09
C ALA A 251 25.85 16.12 2.96
N GLN A 252 26.24 15.68 1.76
CA GLN A 252 27.56 15.11 1.51
C GLN A 252 28.69 16.12 1.72
N ARG A 253 28.56 17.33 1.15
CA ARG A 253 29.55 18.41 1.29
C ARG A 253 29.81 18.74 2.77
N HIS A 254 28.77 18.77 3.58
CA HIS A 254 28.84 19.08 5.01
C HIS A 254 29.03 17.85 5.92
N ARG A 255 29.12 16.63 5.33
CA ARG A 255 29.23 15.34 6.02
C ARG A 255 28.11 15.10 7.04
N VAL A 256 26.90 15.49 6.67
CA VAL A 256 25.67 15.31 7.43
C VAL A 256 25.05 13.96 7.07
N PRO A 257 24.73 13.10 8.06
CA PRO A 257 24.10 11.82 7.77
C PRO A 257 22.68 11.98 7.24
N ILE A 258 22.31 11.12 6.30
CA ILE A 258 21.00 11.03 5.66
C ILE A 258 20.33 9.70 6.05
N VAL A 259 19.11 9.80 6.55
CA VAL A 259 18.14 8.69 6.63
C VAL A 259 17.17 8.85 5.46
N ALA A 260 17.21 7.94 4.49
CA ALA A 260 16.34 7.99 3.32
C ALA A 260 15.07 7.15 3.54
N ILE A 261 13.92 7.68 3.13
CA ILE A 261 12.65 6.95 3.06
C ILE A 261 12.22 6.93 1.60
N VAL A 262 12.37 5.78 0.92
CA VAL A 262 12.26 5.69 -0.55
C VAL A 262 11.53 4.45 -1.05
N ASP A 263 11.14 4.45 -2.32
CA ASP A 263 10.51 3.31 -2.99
C ASP A 263 11.48 2.18 -3.38
N SER A 264 12.78 2.46 -3.49
CA SER A 264 13.76 1.48 -3.97
C SER A 264 15.16 1.70 -3.41
N MET A 265 15.90 0.60 -3.23
CA MET A 265 17.36 0.66 -2.96
C MET A 265 18.14 1.28 -4.13
N ALA A 266 17.56 1.29 -5.33
CA ALA A 266 18.15 1.92 -6.50
C ALA A 266 17.88 3.43 -6.57
N ALA A 267 17.16 4.02 -5.60
CA ALA A 267 16.92 5.45 -5.54
C ALA A 267 18.25 6.23 -5.57
N PRO A 268 18.36 7.35 -6.31
CA PRO A 268 19.58 8.15 -6.34
C PRO A 268 20.08 8.54 -4.94
N ILE A 269 19.14 8.85 -4.03
CA ILE A 269 19.44 9.20 -2.65
C ILE A 269 19.90 8.03 -1.77
N ALA A 270 19.49 6.80 -2.09
CA ALA A 270 19.84 5.62 -1.29
C ALA A 270 21.35 5.36 -1.26
N ARG A 271 22.06 5.69 -2.35
CA ARG A 271 23.53 5.54 -2.46
C ARG A 271 24.33 6.38 -1.48
N HIS A 272 23.73 7.44 -0.95
CA HIS A 272 24.38 8.42 -0.09
C HIS A 272 23.83 8.41 1.33
N ALA A 273 22.80 7.61 1.58
CA ALA A 273 22.15 7.47 2.88
C ALA A 273 22.87 6.44 3.76
N GLN A 274 22.97 6.75 5.05
CA GLN A 274 23.49 5.83 6.06
C GLN A 274 22.46 4.76 6.42
N VAL A 275 21.16 5.11 6.31
CA VAL A 275 20.06 4.16 6.48
C VAL A 275 19.01 4.44 5.41
N VAL A 276 18.45 3.36 4.86
CA VAL A 276 17.38 3.42 3.86
C VAL A 276 16.18 2.63 4.38
N LEU A 277 15.07 3.31 4.57
CA LEU A 277 13.76 2.72 4.85
C LEU A 277 12.95 2.69 3.55
N ARG A 278 12.26 1.59 3.27
CA ARG A 278 11.53 1.38 2.01
C ARG A 278 10.03 1.39 2.15
N PHE A 279 9.33 1.91 1.15
CA PHE A 279 7.87 1.84 1.07
C PHE A 279 7.37 1.58 -0.35
N SER A 280 6.23 0.91 -0.50
CA SER A 280 5.57 0.75 -1.80
C SER A 280 4.67 1.94 -2.12
N THR A 281 4.56 2.27 -3.41
CA THR A 281 3.73 3.39 -3.90
C THR A 281 2.52 2.92 -4.71
N ASP A 282 2.26 1.60 -4.70
CA ASP A 282 1.18 1.01 -5.48
C ASP A 282 -0.16 1.65 -5.13
N SER A 283 -0.96 1.85 -6.16
CA SER A 283 -2.24 2.53 -6.05
C SER A 283 -3.08 2.19 -7.26
N PRO A 284 -4.35 1.82 -7.09
CA PRO A 284 -5.28 1.68 -8.20
C PRO A 284 -5.80 3.05 -8.69
N SER A 285 -5.49 4.13 -7.95
CA SER A 285 -5.81 5.50 -8.33
C SER A 285 -4.97 5.98 -9.53
N PHE A 286 -5.25 7.19 -10.01
CA PHE A 286 -4.45 7.87 -11.02
C PHE A 286 -3.06 8.29 -10.50
N PHE A 287 -2.91 8.37 -9.18
CA PHE A 287 -1.71 8.86 -8.50
C PHE A 287 -1.11 7.79 -7.55
N PRO A 288 0.23 7.70 -7.43
CA PRO A 288 0.90 6.79 -6.49
C PRO A 288 0.54 7.08 -5.03
N SER A 289 0.48 6.04 -4.21
CA SER A 289 0.15 6.18 -2.78
C SER A 289 1.38 6.57 -1.96
N VAL A 290 1.21 7.51 -1.03
CA VAL A 290 2.21 7.86 0.00
C VAL A 290 1.82 7.36 1.39
N ALA A 291 0.76 6.55 1.49
CA ALA A 291 0.24 6.07 2.78
C ALA A 291 1.29 5.24 3.55
N ALA A 292 2.06 4.40 2.87
CA ALA A 292 3.11 3.64 3.53
C ALA A 292 4.28 4.53 4.00
N ALA A 293 4.62 5.60 3.27
CA ALA A 293 5.57 6.59 3.77
C ALA A 293 5.04 7.33 5.01
N MET A 294 3.74 7.62 5.06
CA MET A 294 3.09 8.22 6.23
C MET A 294 3.20 7.30 7.46
N ALA A 295 2.84 6.02 7.30
CA ALA A 295 2.95 5.05 8.38
C ALA A 295 4.39 4.86 8.87
N ILE A 296 5.38 4.86 7.97
CA ILE A 296 6.80 4.80 8.36
C ILE A 296 7.20 6.02 9.19
N VAL A 297 6.80 7.24 8.83
CA VAL A 297 7.17 8.42 9.62
C VAL A 297 6.47 8.46 10.98
N GLU A 298 5.22 8.00 11.07
CA GLU A 298 4.51 7.84 12.34
C GLU A 298 5.19 6.82 13.24
N ALA A 299 5.50 5.64 12.71
CA ALA A 299 6.21 4.58 13.43
C ALA A 299 7.62 5.01 13.85
N LEU A 300 8.34 5.74 12.98
CA LEU A 300 9.67 6.27 13.27
C LEU A 300 9.61 7.30 14.42
N ALA A 301 8.65 8.23 14.39
CA ALA A 301 8.47 9.21 15.45
C ALA A 301 8.10 8.55 16.79
N ALA A 302 7.19 7.57 16.77
CA ALA A 302 6.82 6.78 17.96
C ALA A 302 8.03 6.02 18.52
N THR A 303 8.84 5.40 17.65
CA THR A 303 10.05 4.66 18.05
C THR A 303 11.10 5.60 18.65
N MET A 304 11.31 6.78 18.07
CA MET A 304 12.19 7.81 18.63
C MET A 304 11.71 8.26 20.02
N LEU A 305 10.41 8.49 20.21
CA LEU A 305 9.85 8.86 21.52
C LEU A 305 10.05 7.75 22.56
N ALA A 306 9.75 6.51 22.20
CA ALA A 306 9.94 5.34 23.07
C ALA A 306 11.40 5.18 23.55
N ARG A 307 12.36 5.68 22.76
CA ARG A 307 13.80 5.67 23.08
C ARG A 307 14.27 6.93 23.84
N SER A 308 13.49 8.01 23.86
CA SER A 308 13.90 9.33 24.37
C SER A 308 13.71 9.52 25.89
N GLY A 309 13.29 8.47 26.61
CA GLY A 309 13.21 8.45 28.07
C GLY A 309 12.14 9.36 28.70
N PRO A 310 12.07 9.45 30.04
CA PRO A 310 11.00 10.17 30.75
C PRO A 310 10.91 11.67 30.46
N ALA A 311 12.04 12.31 30.13
CA ALA A 311 12.09 13.74 29.82
C ALA A 311 11.33 14.08 28.52
N ALA A 312 11.36 13.20 27.52
CA ALA A 312 10.61 13.39 26.29
C ALA A 312 9.09 13.29 26.52
N ALA A 313 8.65 12.33 27.34
CA ALA A 313 7.25 12.23 27.76
C ALA A 313 6.78 13.47 28.54
N ALA A 314 7.66 14.07 29.36
CA ALA A 314 7.37 15.34 30.03
C ALA A 314 7.22 16.49 29.03
N ARG A 315 8.05 16.54 27.99
CA ARG A 315 7.93 17.55 26.93
C ARG A 315 6.62 17.46 26.15
N VAL A 316 6.14 16.25 25.87
CA VAL A 316 4.83 16.05 25.22
C VAL A 316 3.73 16.68 26.07
N ARG A 317 3.70 16.35 27.38
CA ARG A 317 2.73 16.93 28.32
C ARG A 317 2.79 18.45 28.37
N GLU A 318 3.99 19.04 28.45
CA GLU A 318 4.14 20.50 28.42
C GLU A 318 3.64 21.11 27.11
N THR A 319 3.93 20.49 25.97
CA THR A 319 3.48 20.97 24.65
C THR A 319 1.95 20.90 24.55
N GLU A 320 1.32 19.83 25.05
CA GLU A 320 -0.15 19.72 25.09
C GLU A 320 -0.79 20.81 25.96
N LEU A 321 -0.22 21.08 27.14
CA LEU A 321 -0.68 22.15 28.03
C LEU A 321 -0.51 23.54 27.38
N GLU A 322 0.61 23.80 26.71
CA GLU A 322 0.83 25.05 25.96
C GLU A 322 -0.21 25.20 24.84
N LEU A 323 -0.48 24.14 24.06
CA LEU A 323 -1.50 24.17 23.00
C LEU A 323 -2.90 24.46 23.55
N GLN A 324 -3.27 23.87 24.68
CA GLN A 324 -4.53 24.16 25.37
C GLN A 324 -4.58 25.63 25.83
N ALA A 325 -3.50 26.13 26.44
CA ALA A 325 -3.40 27.51 26.90
C ALA A 325 -3.49 28.53 25.74
N PHE A 326 -3.00 28.18 24.56
CA PHE A 326 -3.12 29.00 23.35
C PHE A 326 -4.49 28.90 22.66
N GLY A 327 -5.42 28.07 23.17
CA GLY A 327 -6.73 27.87 22.55
C GLY A 327 -6.66 27.13 21.22
N ALA A 328 -5.67 26.24 21.04
CA ALA A 328 -5.53 25.44 19.82
C ALA A 328 -6.70 24.47 19.60
N TYR A 329 -7.46 24.14 20.66
CA TYR A 329 -8.63 23.28 20.63
C TYR A 329 -9.87 24.05 21.07
N LEU A 330 -11.01 23.75 20.45
CA LEU A 330 -12.30 24.22 20.95
C LEU A 330 -12.56 23.60 22.33
N PRO A 331 -13.11 24.35 23.30
CA PRO A 331 -13.57 23.76 24.54
C PRO A 331 -14.70 22.76 24.25
N GLU A 332 -14.72 21.65 25.00
CA GLU A 332 -15.81 20.68 24.99
C GLU A 332 -17.13 21.27 25.50
#